data_AF-A0A430JQV2-F1
#
_entry.id   AF-A0A430JQV2-F1
#
_cell.length_a   1.000
_cell.length_b   1.000
_cell.length_c   1.000
_cell.angle_alpha   90.00
_cell.angle_beta   90.00
_cell.angle_gamma   90.00
#
_symmetry.space_group_name_H-M   'P 1'
#
loop_
_entity.id
_entity.type
_entity.pdbx_description
1 polymer ?
#
loop_
_entity_poly.entity_id
_entity_poly.type
_entity_poly.pdbx_seq_one_letter_code
_entity_poly.pdbx_strand_id
1 'polypeptide(L)'
;MDRRKPRRRHRRIHRDWHNPIRRWDPHNRGARTVMTGADLFAIRETMGISKNEAARRLHVTTKTLNDWEHDERPIPDGVAEEITAWEDEWLDMVAARIEDVADIAATGDLQDVDMTLHADWQMHYDEAGMTQREHIAMVQAIRLGLRLEGIPVTTHWARG
;
A
#
# COMPACT_ATOMS: atom_id res chain seq x y z
N MET A 1 -8.40 2.64 64.50
CA MET A 1 -9.09 3.59 63.60
C MET A 1 -8.19 3.74 62.39
N ASP A 2 -8.23 2.88 61.37
CA ASP A 2 -9.25 2.77 60.30
C ASP A 2 -9.86 4.11 59.87
N ARG A 3 -9.53 4.53 58.63
CA ARG A 3 -10.50 4.80 57.55
C ARG A 3 -9.80 5.07 56.21
N ARG A 4 -9.77 4.01 55.38
CA ARG A 4 -10.04 3.91 53.92
C ARG A 4 -9.48 4.95 52.91
N LYS A 5 -8.77 4.43 51.88
CA LYS A 5 -8.47 5.06 50.56
C LYS A 5 -9.75 5.27 49.72
N PRO A 6 -9.74 6.18 48.72
CA PRO A 6 -9.83 5.73 47.31
C PRO A 6 -9.03 6.64 46.33
N ARG A 7 -8.18 6.16 45.42
CA ARG A 7 -8.37 5.48 44.11
C ARG A 7 -7.78 6.35 42.98
N ARG A 8 -6.98 5.69 42.13
CA ARG A 8 -6.29 6.20 40.93
C ARG A 8 -7.23 6.95 39.98
N ARG A 9 -6.73 8.01 39.34
CA ARG A 9 -7.17 8.39 37.99
C ARG A 9 -5.99 8.24 37.03
N HIS A 10 -5.80 7.03 36.51
CA HIS A 10 -5.20 6.86 35.20
C HIS A 10 -6.11 7.57 34.21
N ARG A 11 -5.62 8.63 33.58
CA ARG A 11 -6.34 9.29 32.50
C ARG A 11 -6.20 8.39 31.27
N ARG A 12 -7.25 7.59 31.09
CA ARG A 12 -7.77 7.00 29.85
C ARG A 12 -6.75 6.87 28.71
N ILE A 13 -6.19 5.66 28.62
CA ILE A 13 -5.91 5.01 27.34
C ILE A 13 -7.22 5.07 26.55
N HIS A 14 -7.24 5.74 25.39
CA HIS A 14 -8.39 5.72 24.51
C HIS A 14 -8.54 4.29 23.97
N ARG A 15 -9.36 3.53 24.70
CA ARG A 15 -10.03 2.30 24.29
C ARG A 15 -11.03 2.63 23.18
N ASP A 16 -10.54 2.96 21.99
CA ASP A 16 -11.40 3.05 20.79
C ASP A 16 -10.93 2.11 19.67
N TRP A 17 -10.08 1.13 19.99
CA TRP A 17 -9.79 -0.03 19.13
C TRP A 17 -10.92 -1.09 19.15
N HIS A 18 -12.08 -0.78 19.74
CA HIS A 18 -13.26 -1.65 19.81
C HIS A 18 -14.46 -1.02 19.09
N ASN A 19 -14.27 -0.60 17.84
CA ASN A 19 -15.39 -0.49 16.92
C ASN A 19 -14.97 -1.13 15.59
N PRO A 20 -15.17 -2.45 15.44
CA PRO A 20 -14.69 -3.18 14.29
C PRO A 20 -15.52 -2.72 13.10
N ILE A 21 -14.85 -2.35 12.00
CA ILE A 21 -15.37 -2.61 10.65
C ILE A 21 -16.88 -2.31 10.55
N ARG A 22 -17.26 -1.03 10.47
CA ARG A 22 -18.60 -0.68 9.98
C ARG A 22 -18.69 -1.23 8.56
N ARG A 23 -19.15 -2.48 8.47
CA ARG A 23 -19.45 -3.25 7.26
C ARG A 23 -18.38 -3.08 6.18
N TRP A 24 -17.31 -3.88 6.26
CA TRP A 24 -16.59 -4.26 5.04
C TRP A 24 -17.62 -4.95 4.16
N ASP A 25 -18.21 -4.18 3.25
CA ASP A 25 -19.17 -4.64 2.26
C ASP A 25 -18.40 -4.77 0.94
N PRO A 26 -17.99 -5.99 0.54
CA PRO A 26 -17.26 -6.21 -0.70
C PRO A 26 -18.11 -5.88 -1.95
N HIS A 27 -19.41 -5.58 -1.77
CA HIS A 27 -20.31 -5.12 -2.82
C HIS A 27 -20.46 -3.59 -2.90
N ASN A 28 -19.81 -2.83 -2.01
CA ASN A 28 -19.78 -1.38 -2.10
C ASN A 28 -18.65 -0.87 -3.02
N ARG A 29 -18.39 -1.59 -4.12
CA ARG A 29 -17.49 -1.17 -5.22
C ARG A 29 -18.08 -0.05 -6.09
N GLY A 30 -19.29 0.44 -5.77
CA GLY A 30 -20.11 1.28 -6.66
C GLY A 30 -20.58 2.63 -6.11
N ALA A 31 -20.36 2.96 -4.83
CA ALA A 31 -20.50 4.33 -4.35
C ALA A 31 -19.11 4.95 -4.37
N ARG A 32 -18.75 5.70 -5.43
CA ARG A 32 -17.53 6.51 -5.45
C ARG A 32 -17.66 7.59 -4.38
N THR A 33 -17.33 7.20 -3.15
CA THR A 33 -17.12 8.12 -2.05
C THR A 33 -16.00 9.04 -2.51
N VAL A 34 -16.22 10.36 -2.41
CA VAL A 34 -15.19 11.36 -2.73
C VAL A 34 -13.89 10.95 -2.04
N MET A 35 -12.80 10.84 -2.80
CA MET A 35 -11.49 10.43 -2.27
C MET A 35 -11.11 11.36 -1.11
N THR A 36 -10.81 10.78 0.04
CA THR A 36 -10.33 11.54 1.20
C THR A 36 -8.81 11.71 1.15
N GLY A 37 -8.28 12.66 1.93
CA GLY A 37 -6.83 12.81 2.10
C GLY A 37 -6.16 11.53 2.61
N ALA A 38 -6.85 10.78 3.47
CA ALA A 38 -6.40 9.50 3.97
C ALA A 38 -6.33 8.42 2.87
N ASP A 39 -7.30 8.38 1.96
CA ASP A 39 -7.28 7.45 0.81
C ASP A 39 -6.09 7.78 -0.09
N LEU A 40 -5.92 9.06 -0.47
CA LEU A 40 -4.78 9.52 -1.27
C LEU A 40 -3.44 9.12 -0.64
N PHE A 41 -3.27 9.37 0.65
CA PHE A 41 -2.06 9.00 1.38
C PHE A 41 -1.82 7.48 1.36
N ALA A 42 -2.87 6.69 1.65
CA ALA A 42 -2.78 5.24 1.73
C ALA A 42 -2.46 4.59 0.38
N ILE A 43 -3.13 5.03 -0.69
CA ILE A 43 -2.89 4.57 -2.06
C ILE A 43 -1.44 4.86 -2.45
N ARG A 44 -0.99 6.10 -2.26
CA ARG A 44 0.36 6.54 -2.60
C ARG A 44 1.43 5.73 -1.85
N GLU A 45 1.29 5.54 -0.54
CA GLU A 45 2.24 4.76 0.26
C GLU A 45 2.21 3.27 -0.08
N THR A 46 1.03 2.71 -0.40
CA THR A 46 0.89 1.31 -0.85
C THR A 46 1.70 1.04 -2.10
N MET A 47 1.69 1.97 -3.06
CA MET A 47 2.49 1.89 -4.29
C MET A 47 3.97 2.23 -4.06
N GLY A 48 4.39 2.63 -2.86
CA GLY A 48 5.77 3.04 -2.56
C GLY A 48 6.16 4.40 -3.12
N ILE A 49 5.21 5.17 -3.66
CA ILE A 49 5.45 6.47 -4.29
C ILE A 49 5.75 7.50 -3.20
N SER A 50 6.91 8.15 -3.26
CA SER A 50 7.23 9.21 -2.29
C SER A 50 6.37 10.45 -2.51
N LYS A 51 6.18 11.27 -1.46
CA LYS A 51 5.47 12.56 -1.57
C LYS A 51 6.06 13.48 -2.64
N ASN A 52 7.40 13.55 -2.74
CA ASN A 52 8.08 14.35 -3.76
C ASN A 52 7.78 13.84 -5.17
N GLU A 53 7.77 12.53 -5.34
CA GLU A 53 7.53 11.89 -6.63
C GLU A 53 6.07 12.05 -7.07
N ALA A 54 5.10 11.83 -6.16
CA ALA A 54 3.69 12.08 -6.44
C ALA A 54 3.43 13.56 -6.78
N ALA A 55 4.00 14.50 -6.03
CA ALA A 55 3.87 15.93 -6.33
C ALA A 55 4.45 16.28 -7.71
N ARG A 56 5.59 15.68 -8.08
CA ARG A 56 6.19 15.83 -9.40
C ARG A 56 5.29 15.29 -10.51
N ARG A 57 4.74 14.08 -10.37
CA ARG A 57 3.83 13.44 -11.34
C ARG A 57 2.53 14.23 -11.51
N LEU A 58 1.93 14.70 -10.42
CA LEU A 58 0.71 15.53 -10.42
C LEU A 58 0.96 17.01 -10.80
N HIS A 59 2.21 17.39 -11.09
CA HIS A 59 2.60 18.77 -11.39
C HIS A 59 2.18 19.80 -10.32
N VAL A 60 2.25 19.42 -9.04
CA VAL A 60 1.96 20.30 -7.90
C VAL A 60 3.13 20.42 -6.94
N THR A 61 3.02 21.32 -5.97
CA THR A 61 4.01 21.40 -4.89
C THR A 61 3.78 20.30 -3.85
N THR A 62 4.83 19.90 -3.16
CA THR A 62 4.73 18.96 -2.02
C THR A 62 3.86 19.51 -0.90
N LYS A 63 3.81 20.84 -0.74
CA LYS A 63 2.88 21.50 0.19
C LYS A 63 1.43 21.29 -0.25
N THR A 64 1.10 21.51 -1.53
CA THR A 64 -0.25 21.29 -2.06
C THR A 64 -0.70 19.85 -1.80
N LEU A 65 0.15 18.88 -2.13
CA LEU A 65 -0.12 17.47 -1.86
C LEU A 65 -0.28 17.20 -0.35
N ASN A 66 0.52 17.84 0.51
CA ASN A 66 0.40 17.70 1.95
C ASN A 66 -0.94 18.25 2.49
N ASP A 67 -1.35 19.43 2.01
CA ASP A 67 -2.62 20.04 2.39
C ASP A 67 -3.81 19.13 1.98
N TRP A 68 -3.70 18.43 0.84
CA TRP A 68 -4.69 17.42 0.41
C TRP A 68 -4.70 16.17 1.29
N GLU A 69 -3.53 15.57 1.56
CA GLU A 69 -3.43 14.34 2.38
C GLU A 69 -3.91 14.51 3.82
N HIS A 70 -3.89 15.73 4.35
CA HIS A 70 -4.34 16.05 5.71
C HIS A 70 -5.77 16.64 5.74
N ASP A 71 -6.50 16.57 4.62
CA ASP A 71 -7.84 17.15 4.46
C ASP A 71 -7.89 18.67 4.81
N GLU A 72 -6.76 19.39 4.72
CA GLU A 72 -6.72 20.85 4.89
C GLU A 72 -7.32 21.56 3.66
N ARG A 73 -7.29 20.88 2.50
CA ARG A 73 -7.93 21.32 1.25
C ARG A 73 -8.56 20.12 0.55
N PRO A 74 -9.70 20.32 -0.15
CA PRO A 74 -10.30 19.25 -0.94
C PRO A 74 -9.38 18.84 -2.09
N ILE A 75 -9.38 17.54 -2.40
CA ILE A 75 -8.71 16.97 -3.56
C ILE A 75 -9.52 17.34 -4.82
N PRO A 76 -8.90 17.91 -5.87
CA PRO A 76 -9.60 18.15 -7.13
C PRO A 76 -10.04 16.83 -7.79
N ASP A 77 -11.22 16.80 -8.42
CA ASP A 77 -11.77 15.58 -9.04
C ASP A 77 -10.79 14.93 -10.04
N GLY A 78 -10.15 15.71 -10.90
CA GLY A 78 -9.17 15.18 -11.85
C GLY A 78 -7.94 14.55 -11.19
N VAL A 79 -7.54 15.03 -10.00
CA VAL A 79 -6.45 14.42 -9.23
C VAL A 79 -6.91 13.12 -8.58
N ALA A 80 -8.14 13.08 -8.06
CA ALA A 80 -8.70 11.85 -7.52
C ALA A 80 -8.85 10.76 -8.60
N GLU A 81 -9.27 11.14 -9.81
CA GLU A 81 -9.34 10.25 -10.98
C GLU A 81 -7.96 9.73 -11.37
N GLU A 82 -6.95 10.61 -11.44
CA GLU A 82 -5.58 10.22 -11.78
C GLU A 82 -4.96 9.26 -10.75
N ILE A 83 -5.17 9.50 -9.45
CA ILE A 83 -4.67 8.62 -8.39
C ILE A 83 -5.37 7.27 -8.40
N THR A 84 -6.68 7.25 -8.68
CA THR A 84 -7.43 6.00 -8.86
C THR A 84 -6.89 5.21 -10.05
N ALA A 85 -6.59 5.90 -11.17
CA ALA A 85 -6.01 5.24 -12.34
C ALA A 85 -4.63 4.64 -12.05
N TRP A 86 -3.78 5.33 -11.27
CA TRP A 86 -2.49 4.77 -10.84
C TRP A 86 -2.68 3.52 -9.97
N GLU A 87 -3.64 3.55 -9.05
CA GLU A 87 -3.97 2.39 -8.21
C GLU A 87 -4.44 1.21 -9.04
N ASP A 88 -5.40 1.42 -9.95
CA ASP A 88 -5.94 0.39 -10.82
C ASP A 88 -4.83 -0.25 -11.68
N GLU A 89 -3.99 0.56 -12.32
CA GLU A 89 -2.86 0.07 -13.12
C GLU A 89 -1.85 -0.73 -12.27
N TRP A 90 -1.55 -0.25 -11.05
CA TRP A 90 -0.66 -0.95 -10.15
C TRP A 90 -1.25 -2.29 -9.67
N LEU A 91 -2.54 -2.31 -9.35
CA LEU A 91 -3.25 -3.53 -8.96
C LEU A 91 -3.30 -4.55 -10.10
N ASP A 92 -3.55 -4.13 -11.33
CA ASP A 92 -3.53 -4.99 -12.51
C ASP A 92 -2.13 -5.61 -12.72
N MET A 93 -1.06 -4.82 -12.59
CA MET A 93 0.32 -5.32 -12.67
C MET A 93 0.63 -6.34 -11.56
N VAL A 94 0.23 -6.06 -10.32
CA VAL A 94 0.42 -6.98 -9.19
C VAL A 94 -0.35 -8.28 -9.42
N ALA A 95 -1.62 -8.19 -9.83
CA ALA A 95 -2.49 -9.33 -10.05
C ALA A 95 -1.97 -10.25 -11.16
N ALA A 96 -1.62 -9.67 -12.32
CA ALA A 96 -1.04 -10.43 -13.43
C ALA A 96 0.23 -11.18 -13.01
N ARG A 97 1.08 -10.55 -12.20
CA ARG A 97 2.32 -11.19 -11.73
C ARG A 97 2.09 -12.30 -10.72
N ILE A 98 1.05 -12.19 -9.89
CA ILE A 98 0.63 -13.27 -8.98
C ILE A 98 0.07 -14.44 -9.80
N GLU A 99 -0.80 -14.17 -10.77
CA GLU A 99 -1.40 -15.17 -11.67
C GLU A 99 -0.33 -15.95 -12.43
N ASP A 100 0.61 -15.26 -13.09
CA ASP A 100 1.73 -15.88 -13.80
C ASP A 100 2.50 -16.89 -12.92
N VAL A 101 2.81 -16.51 -11.68
CA VAL A 101 3.58 -17.35 -10.76
C VAL A 101 2.72 -18.49 -10.21
N ALA A 102 1.44 -18.24 -9.94
CA ALA A 102 0.50 -19.25 -9.47
C ALA A 102 0.26 -20.34 -10.53
N ASP A 103 0.15 -19.96 -11.80
CA ASP A 103 0.01 -20.88 -12.93
C ASP A 103 1.23 -21.77 -13.08
N ILE A 104 2.44 -21.23 -12.95
CA ILE A 104 3.67 -22.03 -12.95
C ILE A 104 3.72 -22.95 -11.72
N ALA A 105 3.32 -22.48 -10.54
CA ALA A 105 3.28 -23.32 -9.35
C ALA A 105 2.29 -24.49 -9.49
N ALA A 106 1.17 -24.28 -10.19
CA ALA A 106 0.18 -25.31 -10.45
C ALA A 106 0.69 -26.44 -11.36
N THR A 107 1.75 -26.25 -12.14
CA THR A 107 2.37 -27.34 -12.93
C THR A 107 3.08 -28.36 -12.05
N GLY A 108 3.35 -28.03 -10.78
CA GLY A 108 4.08 -28.86 -9.83
C GLY A 108 5.60 -28.71 -9.90
N ASP A 109 6.11 -27.82 -10.77
CA ASP A 109 7.55 -27.60 -10.97
C ASP A 109 8.15 -26.59 -9.98
N LEU A 110 7.32 -25.81 -9.26
CA LEU A 110 7.77 -24.88 -8.23
C LEU A 110 7.36 -25.37 -6.84
N GLN A 111 8.34 -25.68 -5.99
CA GLN A 111 8.12 -25.98 -4.57
C GLN A 111 8.18 -24.73 -3.70
N ASP A 112 8.91 -23.71 -4.15
CA ASP A 112 9.07 -22.41 -3.53
C ASP A 112 9.35 -21.32 -4.58
N VAL A 113 9.01 -20.08 -4.24
CA VAL A 113 9.33 -18.90 -5.06
C VAL A 113 10.37 -18.07 -4.35
N ASP A 114 11.51 -17.92 -5.00
CA ASP A 114 12.61 -17.09 -4.56
C ASP A 114 12.52 -15.71 -5.22
N MET A 115 12.15 -14.69 -4.44
CA MET A 115 12.07 -13.31 -4.91
C MET A 115 13.35 -12.54 -4.56
N THR A 116 13.96 -11.93 -5.56
CA THR A 116 15.18 -11.14 -5.39
C THR A 116 14.85 -9.65 -5.26
N LEU A 117 15.35 -9.02 -4.20
CA LEU A 117 15.43 -7.56 -4.10
C LEU A 117 16.81 -7.10 -4.56
N HIS A 118 16.88 -6.25 -5.57
CA HIS A 118 18.14 -5.68 -6.05
C HIS A 118 18.47 -4.40 -5.27
N ALA A 119 19.60 -4.41 -4.54
CA ALA A 119 20.08 -3.22 -3.83
C ALA A 119 20.53 -2.12 -4.81
N ASP A 120 20.95 -2.52 -6.00
CA ASP A 120 21.42 -1.74 -7.13
C ASP A 120 20.37 -1.62 -8.25
N TRP A 121 19.09 -1.61 -7.87
CA TRP A 121 17.90 -1.57 -8.74
C TRP A 121 18.06 -0.74 -10.04
N GLN A 122 18.68 0.44 -9.96
CA GLN A 122 18.94 1.31 -11.12
C GLN A 122 19.75 0.63 -12.24
N MET A 123 20.70 -0.24 -11.92
CA MET A 123 21.55 -0.91 -12.93
C MET A 123 20.81 -1.99 -13.73
N HIS A 124 19.69 -2.50 -13.23
CA HIS A 124 18.97 -3.62 -13.85
C HIS A 124 17.63 -3.21 -14.49
N TYR A 125 17.05 -2.05 -14.12
CA TYR A 125 15.66 -1.71 -14.46
C TYR A 125 15.42 -0.24 -14.83
N ASP A 126 16.43 0.47 -15.36
CA ASP A 126 16.28 1.86 -15.84
C ASP A 126 15.15 2.03 -16.89
N GLU A 127 14.76 0.96 -17.60
CA GLU A 127 13.68 0.98 -18.60
C GLU A 127 12.26 0.92 -18.03
N ALA A 128 12.09 0.52 -16.75
CA ALA A 128 10.77 0.29 -16.16
C ALA A 128 10.08 1.55 -15.61
N GLY A 129 10.76 2.71 -15.60
CA GLY A 129 10.19 3.98 -15.12
C GLY A 129 9.85 4.02 -13.62
N MET A 130 10.22 2.99 -12.86
CA MET A 130 9.83 2.79 -11.46
C MET A 130 10.99 3.08 -10.50
N THR A 131 10.74 3.81 -9.42
CA THR A 131 11.75 4.03 -8.36
C THR A 131 12.02 2.75 -7.56
N GLN A 132 13.16 2.69 -6.87
CA GLN A 132 13.48 1.55 -5.99
C GLN A 132 12.41 1.30 -4.92
N ARG A 133 11.79 2.36 -4.38
CA ARG A 133 10.71 2.24 -3.37
C ARG A 133 9.46 1.61 -3.97
N GLU A 134 9.08 2.04 -5.17
CA GLU A 134 7.93 1.46 -5.88
C GLU A 134 8.19 -0.01 -6.23
N HIS A 135 9.42 -0.37 -6.63
CA HIS A 135 9.75 -1.78 -6.88
C HIS A 135 9.66 -2.62 -5.62
N ILE A 136 10.20 -2.14 -4.51
CA ILE A 136 10.09 -2.84 -3.22
C ILE A 136 8.61 -3.02 -2.87
N ALA A 137 7.78 -1.99 -3.03
CA ALA A 137 6.34 -2.07 -2.78
C ALA A 137 5.66 -3.14 -3.66
N MET A 138 5.97 -3.16 -4.96
CA MET A 138 5.50 -4.16 -5.91
C MET A 138 5.90 -5.59 -5.48
N VAL A 139 7.16 -5.82 -5.13
CA VAL A 139 7.64 -7.14 -4.65
C VAL A 139 6.94 -7.55 -3.37
N GLN A 140 6.73 -6.63 -2.42
CA GLN A 140 6.01 -6.94 -1.17
C GLN A 140 4.54 -7.30 -1.43
N ALA A 141 3.89 -6.61 -2.36
CA ALA A 141 2.49 -6.88 -2.73
C ALA A 141 2.34 -8.26 -3.38
N ILE A 142 3.19 -8.57 -4.37
CA ILE A 142 3.22 -9.90 -5.01
C ILE A 142 3.50 -10.99 -3.98
N ARG A 143 4.51 -10.79 -3.13
CA ARG A 143 4.85 -11.72 -2.05
C ARG A 143 3.66 -11.99 -1.13
N LEU A 144 2.90 -10.96 -0.77
CA LEU A 144 1.71 -11.12 0.06
C LEU A 144 0.62 -11.92 -0.67
N GLY A 145 0.36 -11.59 -1.94
CA GLY A 145 -0.62 -12.28 -2.78
C GLY A 145 -0.32 -13.77 -2.93
N LEU A 146 0.91 -14.14 -3.30
CA LEU A 146 1.34 -15.53 -3.41
C LEU A 146 1.18 -16.31 -2.10
N ARG A 147 1.47 -15.67 -0.95
CA ARG A 147 1.26 -16.30 0.35
C ARG A 147 -0.21 -16.50 0.70
N LEU A 148 -1.10 -15.65 0.21
CA LEU A 148 -2.56 -15.84 0.36
C LEU A 148 -3.07 -17.00 -0.50
N GLU A 149 -2.43 -17.26 -1.66
CA GLU A 149 -2.65 -18.46 -2.49
C GLU A 149 -1.99 -19.73 -1.92
N GLY A 150 -1.32 -19.64 -0.77
CA GLY A 150 -0.65 -20.76 -0.12
C GLY A 150 0.71 -21.14 -0.72
N ILE A 151 1.26 -20.30 -1.61
CA ILE A 151 2.56 -20.52 -2.24
C ILE A 151 3.67 -19.99 -1.30
N PRO A 152 4.64 -20.83 -0.88
CA PRO A 152 5.76 -20.39 -0.05
C PRO A 152 6.67 -19.41 -0.81
N VAL A 153 6.99 -18.27 -0.19
CA VAL A 153 7.86 -17.25 -0.77
C VAL A 153 9.00 -16.87 0.18
N THR A 154 10.22 -16.94 -0.32
CA THR A 154 11.44 -16.45 0.34
C THR A 154 11.94 -15.19 -0.38
N THR A 155 12.51 -14.24 0.37
CA THR A 155 13.07 -13.01 -0.21
C THR A 155 14.52 -12.89 0.17
N HIS A 156 15.36 -12.64 -0.82
CA HIS A 156 16.80 -12.45 -0.63
C HIS A 156 17.28 -11.19 -1.36
N TRP A 157 18.39 -10.63 -0.89
CA TRP A 157 19.09 -9.58 -1.62
C TRP A 157 19.84 -10.20 -2.79
N ALA A 158 19.80 -9.57 -3.97
CA ALA A 158 20.72 -9.89 -5.06
C ALA A 158 22.15 -9.75 -4.52
N ARG A 159 22.95 -10.81 -4.64
CA ARG A 159 24.39 -10.71 -4.43
C ARG A 159 25.02 -10.30 -5.76
N GLY A 160 25.66 -9.13 -5.78
CA GLY A 160 26.52 -8.72 -6.88
C GLY A 160 27.76 -9.59 -7.01
#